data_AF-A0AAW7ED88-F1
#
_entry.id   AF-A0AAW7ED88-F1
#
_cell.length_a   1.000
_cell.length_b   1.000
_cell.length_c   1.000
_cell.angle_alpha   90.00
_cell.angle_beta   90.00
_cell.angle_gamma   90.00
#
_symmetry.space_group_name_H-M   'P 1'
#
loop_
_entity.id
_entity.type
_entity.pdbx_description
1 polymer ?
#
loop_
_entity_poly.entity_id
_entity_poly.type
_entity_poly.pdbx_seq_one_letter_code
_entity_poly.pdbx_strand_id
1 'polypeptide(L)'
;MKYYIIAGEASGDLHGSNLMRSIYKKDPEAEIRFWGGDLMQQVGGKLGKHYKDLAFMGFVEVVQNLGTILRNIKFCKKDIASFNPDVLVFIDYPGFNMRIAKWAKKIGIETHYYISPQIWAWKENRINDIKRD
;
A
#
# COMPACT_ATOMS: atom_id res chain seq x y z
N MET A 1 -0.30 9.08 -15.97
CA MET A 1 -0.78 7.74 -15.53
C MET A 1 -1.51 7.83 -14.19
N LYS A 2 -2.30 6.82 -13.82
CA LYS A 2 -2.96 6.70 -12.52
C LYS A 2 -2.19 5.78 -11.59
N TYR A 3 -1.68 6.33 -10.50
CA TYR A 3 -0.93 5.60 -9.48
C TYR A 3 -1.74 5.46 -8.21
N TYR A 4 -1.80 4.25 -7.68
CA TYR A 4 -2.30 4.00 -6.33
C TYR A 4 -1.13 3.60 -5.43
N ILE A 5 -0.89 4.31 -4.34
CA ILE A 5 0.27 4.07 -3.45
C ILE A 5 -0.23 3.72 -2.04
N ILE A 6 0.32 2.69 -1.41
CA ILE A 6 -0.07 2.28 -0.05
C ILE A 6 1.13 2.32 0.88
N ALA A 7 1.14 3.30 1.78
CA ALA A 7 1.98 3.37 2.96
C ALA A 7 1.11 3.24 4.23
N GLY A 8 1.51 2.36 5.15
CA GLY A 8 0.74 2.05 6.37
C GLY A 8 1.27 2.67 7.65
N GLU A 9 2.38 3.41 7.58
CA GLU A 9 3.11 3.95 8.72
C GLU A 9 3.91 5.21 8.35
N ALA A 10 4.48 5.89 9.35
CA ALA A 10 5.19 7.17 9.17
C ALA A 10 6.47 7.05 8.30
N SER A 11 7.23 5.97 8.45
CA SER A 11 8.35 5.61 7.57
C SER A 11 7.89 5.47 6.11
N GLY A 12 6.79 4.73 5.90
CA GLY A 12 6.18 4.57 4.59
C GLY A 12 5.71 5.91 3.99
N ASP A 13 5.16 6.81 4.79
CA ASP A 13 4.73 8.16 4.37
C ASP A 13 5.94 9.00 3.88
N LEU A 14 7.06 8.96 4.60
CA LEU A 14 8.30 9.60 4.17
C LEU A 14 8.78 9.06 2.81
N HIS A 15 8.91 7.74 2.67
CA HIS A 15 9.34 7.12 1.43
C HIS A 15 8.34 7.36 0.28
N GLY A 16 7.05 7.29 0.56
CA GLY A 16 5.98 7.56 -0.38
C GLY A 16 6.00 9.00 -0.89
N SER A 17 6.26 9.97 -0.01
CA SER A 17 6.36 11.38 -0.42
C SER A 17 7.54 11.61 -1.38
N ASN A 18 8.68 10.94 -1.16
CA ASN A 18 9.84 11.03 -2.06
C ASN A 18 9.58 10.34 -3.41
N LEU A 19 8.88 9.21 -3.39
CA LEU A 19 8.43 8.53 -4.61
C LEU A 19 7.48 9.43 -5.41
N MET A 20 6.44 9.99 -4.78
CA MET A 20 5.48 10.88 -5.43
C MET A 20 6.16 12.10 -6.06
N ARG A 21 7.08 12.75 -5.34
CA ARG A 21 7.88 13.86 -5.90
C ARG A 21 8.66 13.45 -7.15
N SER A 22 9.19 12.22 -7.16
CA SER A 22 9.94 11.70 -8.30
C SER A 22 9.03 11.30 -9.47
N ILE A 23 7.83 10.78 -9.17
CA ILE A 23 6.80 10.50 -10.18
C ILE A 23 6.39 11.81 -10.85
N TYR A 24 6.00 12.84 -10.10
CA TYR A 24 5.59 14.13 -10.68
C TYR A 24 6.69 14.80 -11.53
N LYS A 25 7.96 14.57 -11.21
CA LYS A 25 9.08 15.07 -12.04
C LYS A 25 9.16 14.37 -13.41
N LYS A 26 8.74 13.10 -13.50
CA LYS A 26 8.84 12.28 -14.73
C LYS A 26 7.52 12.19 -15.49
N ASP A 27 6.40 12.21 -14.77
CA ASP A 27 5.03 12.24 -15.24
C ASP A 27 4.30 13.41 -14.54
N PRO A 28 4.41 14.65 -15.07
CA PRO A 28 3.77 15.82 -14.48
C PRO A 28 2.24 15.73 -14.42
N GLU A 29 1.62 14.90 -15.26
CA GLU A 29 0.17 14.69 -15.32
C GLU A 29 -0.29 13.48 -14.49
N ALA A 30 0.60 12.93 -13.64
CA ALA A 30 0.29 11.79 -12.79
C ALA A 30 -0.92 12.06 -11.87
N GLU A 31 -1.94 11.21 -11.95
CA GLU A 31 -3.02 11.18 -10.97
C GLU A 31 -2.65 10.20 -9.86
N ILE A 32 -2.38 10.72 -8.66
CA ILE A 32 -1.99 9.88 -7.52
C ILE A 32 -3.12 9.81 -6.50
N ARG A 33 -3.55 8.59 -6.17
CA ARG A 33 -4.37 8.28 -4.99
C ARG A 33 -3.55 7.45 -4.02
N PHE A 34 -3.67 7.70 -2.72
CA PHE A 34 -2.79 7.00 -1.79
C PHE A 34 -3.34 6.80 -0.39
N TRP A 35 -2.80 5.80 0.29
CA TRP A 35 -2.81 5.69 1.74
C TRP A 35 -1.42 6.10 2.25
N GLY A 36 -1.37 6.91 3.30
CA GLY A 36 -0.13 7.51 3.77
C GLY A 36 -0.42 8.51 4.88
N GLY A 37 0.33 9.61 4.92
CA GLY A 37 0.12 10.65 5.92
C GLY A 37 0.44 12.04 5.43
N ASP A 38 0.80 12.89 6.39
CA ASP A 38 0.96 14.32 6.19
C ASP A 38 2.03 14.65 5.13
N LEU A 39 3.12 13.87 5.02
CA LEU A 39 4.19 14.13 4.04
C LEU A 39 3.74 13.84 2.61
N MET A 40 3.02 12.74 2.38
CA MET A 40 2.45 12.45 1.05
C MET A 40 1.37 13.46 0.68
N GLN A 41 0.53 13.88 1.64
CA GLN A 41 -0.47 14.93 1.40
C GLN A 41 0.16 16.26 0.95
N GLN A 42 1.28 16.66 1.55
CA GLN A 42 1.99 17.88 1.17
C GLN A 42 2.55 17.82 -0.27
N VAL A 43 2.80 16.64 -0.83
CA VAL A 43 3.24 16.50 -2.22
C VAL A 43 2.10 16.74 -3.21
N GLY A 44 0.89 16.33 -2.85
CA GLY A 44 -0.29 16.41 -3.70
C GLY A 44 -1.04 15.08 -3.78
N GLY A 45 -1.82 14.89 -4.85
CA GLY A 45 -2.67 13.71 -5.01
C GLY A 45 -3.89 13.72 -4.08
N LYS A 46 -4.57 12.58 -3.98
CA LYS A 46 -5.79 12.41 -3.19
C LYS A 46 -5.59 11.36 -2.09
N LEU A 47 -5.66 11.79 -0.83
CA LEU A 47 -5.64 10.88 0.32
C LEU A 47 -6.90 9.99 0.32
N GLY A 48 -6.70 8.68 0.37
CA GLY A 48 -7.74 7.68 0.60
C GLY A 48 -7.87 7.31 2.08
N LYS A 49 -6.75 7.19 2.81
CA LYS A 49 -6.74 6.90 4.25
C LYS A 49 -5.43 7.34 4.91
N HIS A 50 -5.52 7.91 6.12
CA HIS A 50 -4.34 8.31 6.90
C HIS A 50 -3.82 7.11 7.71
N TYR A 51 -2.50 6.92 7.82
CA TYR A 51 -1.90 5.78 8.53
C TYR A 51 -2.23 5.74 10.02
N LYS A 52 -2.44 6.92 10.64
CA LYS A 52 -2.95 7.06 12.02
C LYS A 52 -4.29 6.33 12.23
N ASP A 53 -5.11 6.15 11.19
CA ASP A 53 -6.36 5.39 11.24
C ASP A 53 -6.16 3.86 11.08
N LEU A 54 -4.92 3.43 10.89
CA LEU A 54 -4.50 2.05 10.63
C LEU A 54 -3.61 1.47 11.75
N ALA A 55 -3.03 2.32 12.59
CA ALA A 55 -2.03 1.92 13.58
C ALA A 55 -2.66 1.12 14.73
N PHE A 56 -2.37 -0.18 14.76
CA PHE A 56 -2.59 -1.07 15.90
C PHE A 56 -1.21 -1.59 16.33
N MET A 57 -0.81 -1.43 17.58
CA MET A 57 0.50 -1.86 18.07
C MET A 57 0.33 -3.04 19.03
N GLY A 58 0.83 -4.21 18.63
CA GLY A 58 0.88 -5.40 19.49
C GLY A 58 -0.18 -6.47 19.18
N PHE A 59 0.12 -7.71 19.57
CA PHE A 59 -0.67 -8.90 19.20
C PHE A 59 -2.12 -8.85 19.72
N VAL A 60 -2.33 -8.39 20.96
CA VAL A 60 -3.66 -8.29 21.58
C VAL A 60 -4.51 -7.21 20.89
N GLU A 61 -3.93 -6.04 20.62
CA GLU A 61 -4.60 -4.97 19.88
C GLU A 61 -4.96 -5.42 18.46
N VAL A 62 -4.08 -6.17 17.77
CA VAL A 62 -4.36 -6.70 16.44
C VAL A 62 -5.55 -7.66 16.44
N VAL A 63 -5.63 -8.58 17.42
CA VAL A 63 -6.75 -9.52 17.53
C VAL A 63 -8.07 -8.79 17.82
N GLN A 64 -8.06 -7.84 18.77
CA GLN A 64 -9.23 -7.02 19.08
C GLN A 64 -9.69 -6.16 17.89
N ASN A 65 -8.76 -5.76 17.02
CA ASN A 65 -9.04 -4.92 15.85
C ASN A 65 -9.16 -5.69 14.52
N LEU A 66 -9.29 -7.03 14.54
CA LEU A 66 -9.45 -7.84 13.33
C LEU A 66 -10.63 -7.36 12.46
N GLY A 67 -11.75 -6.97 13.07
CA GLY A 67 -12.90 -6.42 12.36
C GLY A 67 -12.54 -5.13 11.60
N THR A 68 -11.76 -4.25 12.22
CA THR A 68 -11.28 -3.00 11.61
C THR A 68 -10.29 -3.27 10.48
N ILE A 69 -9.38 -4.23 10.65
CA ILE A 69 -8.45 -4.67 9.60
C ILE A 69 -9.21 -5.18 8.37
N LEU A 70 -10.22 -6.05 8.57
CA LEU A 70 -11.04 -6.57 7.47
C LEU A 70 -11.85 -5.47 6.79
N ARG A 71 -12.39 -4.52 7.55
CA ARG A 71 -13.09 -3.34 7.01
C ARG A 71 -12.16 -2.47 6.18
N ASN A 72 -10.93 -2.23 6.65
CA ASN A 72 -9.91 -1.49 5.91
C ASN A 72 -9.52 -2.21 4.61
N ILE A 73 -9.34 -3.53 4.63
CA ILE A 73 -9.08 -4.31 3.41
C ILE A 73 -10.25 -4.16 2.41
N LYS A 74 -11.50 -4.30 2.88
CA LYS A 74 -12.69 -4.15 2.02
C LYS A 74 -12.76 -2.73 1.43
N PHE A 75 -12.52 -1.72 2.25
CA PHE A 75 -12.49 -0.33 1.82
C PHE A 75 -11.39 -0.11 0.77
N CYS A 76 -10.16 -0.54 1.03
CA CYS A 76 -9.02 -0.42 0.11
C CYS A 76 -9.32 -1.03 -1.25
N LYS A 77 -9.84 -2.26 -1.29
CA LYS A 77 -10.20 -2.93 -2.55
C LYS A 77 -11.25 -2.15 -3.33
N LYS A 78 -12.29 -1.66 -2.65
CA LYS A 78 -13.32 -0.83 -3.28
C LYS A 78 -12.72 0.46 -3.81
N ASP A 79 -11.86 1.11 -3.03
CA ASP A 79 -11.24 2.37 -3.37
C ASP A 79 -10.29 2.26 -4.57
N ILE A 80 -9.46 1.21 -4.60
CA ILE A 80 -8.62 0.86 -5.76
C ILE A 80 -9.50 0.59 -6.99
N ALA A 81 -10.55 -0.22 -6.87
CA ALA A 81 -11.42 -0.56 -8.00
C ALA A 81 -12.18 0.66 -8.55
N SER A 82 -12.62 1.57 -7.67
CA SER A 82 -13.27 2.82 -8.08
C SER A 82 -12.31 3.81 -8.72
N PHE A 83 -11.06 3.86 -8.26
CA PHE A 83 -10.04 4.73 -8.86
C PHE A 83 -9.50 4.18 -10.19
N ASN A 84 -9.50 2.86 -10.35
CA ASN A 84 -8.99 2.12 -11.51
C ASN A 84 -7.56 2.56 -11.91
N PRO A 85 -6.56 2.32 -11.05
CA PRO A 85 -5.18 2.72 -11.32
C PRO A 85 -4.53 1.85 -12.40
N ASP A 86 -3.57 2.44 -13.12
CA ASP A 86 -2.68 1.71 -14.02
C ASP A 86 -1.67 0.88 -13.21
N VAL A 87 -1.20 1.42 -12.09
CA VAL A 87 -0.15 0.83 -11.25
C VAL A 87 -0.47 0.97 -9.77
N LEU A 88 -0.24 -0.11 -9.01
CA LEU A 88 -0.33 -0.15 -7.55
C LEU A 88 1.06 -0.32 -6.92
N VAL A 89 1.47 0.61 -6.08
CA VAL A 89 2.78 0.60 -5.39
C VAL A 89 2.59 0.37 -3.90
N PHE A 90 3.28 -0.64 -3.37
CA PHE A 90 3.27 -1.00 -1.95
C PHE A 90 4.53 -0.49 -1.27
N ILE A 91 4.37 0.25 -0.16
CA ILE A 91 5.48 0.76 0.65
C ILE A 91 5.38 0.16 2.04
N ASP A 92 6.43 -0.56 2.45
CA ASP A 92 6.69 -1.10 3.79
C ASP A 92 5.44 -1.23 4.71
N TYR A 93 4.62 -2.25 4.44
CA TYR A 93 3.43 -2.58 5.25
C TYR A 93 2.92 -4.00 4.93
N PRO A 94 3.75 -5.04 5.13
CA PRO A 94 3.63 -6.30 4.41
C PRO A 94 2.36 -7.10 4.72
N GLY A 95 1.93 -7.16 5.98
CA GLY A 95 0.74 -7.95 6.36
C GLY A 95 -0.54 -7.51 5.63
N PHE A 96 -0.70 -6.20 5.42
CA PHE A 96 -1.80 -5.63 4.66
C PHE A 96 -1.49 -5.64 3.15
N ASN A 97 -0.33 -5.13 2.74
CA ASN A 97 0.04 -4.98 1.32
C ASN A 97 0.03 -6.32 0.58
N MET A 98 0.46 -7.41 1.20
CA MET A 98 0.40 -8.75 0.57
C MET A 98 -1.03 -9.21 0.30
N ARG A 99 -1.98 -8.91 1.19
CA ARG A 99 -3.40 -9.28 1.00
C ARG A 99 -4.01 -8.49 -0.16
N ILE A 100 -3.59 -7.23 -0.32
CA ILE A 100 -4.00 -6.40 -1.44
C ILE A 100 -3.30 -6.86 -2.72
N ALA A 101 -1.99 -7.11 -2.72
CA ALA A 101 -1.22 -7.61 -3.86
C ALA A 101 -1.79 -8.91 -4.43
N LYS A 102 -2.07 -9.90 -3.56
CA LYS A 102 -2.69 -11.17 -3.97
C LYS A 102 -4.06 -10.98 -4.60
N TRP A 103 -4.82 -9.97 -4.16
CA TRP A 103 -6.10 -9.63 -4.76
C TRP A 103 -5.94 -8.87 -6.09
N ALA A 104 -5.05 -7.87 -6.14
CA ALA A 104 -4.74 -7.07 -7.32
C ALA A 104 -4.27 -7.95 -8.50
N LYS A 105 -3.40 -8.94 -8.23
CA LYS A 105 -2.95 -9.92 -9.23
C LYS A 105 -4.09 -10.73 -9.85
N LYS A 106 -5.13 -11.06 -9.07
CA LYS A 106 -6.30 -11.81 -9.59
C LYS A 106 -7.16 -10.98 -10.55
N ILE A 107 -7.11 -9.66 -10.45
CA ILE A 107 -7.87 -8.74 -11.30
C ILE A 107 -7.00 -8.04 -12.34
N GLY A 108 -5.72 -8.44 -12.46
CA GLY A 108 -4.82 -7.98 -13.51
C GLY A 108 -4.25 -6.56 -13.34
N ILE A 109 -4.22 -6.02 -12.12
CA ILE A 109 -3.57 -4.71 -11.85
C ILE A 109 -2.06 -4.92 -11.72
N GLU A 110 -1.27 -4.09 -12.39
CA GLU A 110 0.19 -4.07 -12.28
C GLU A 110 0.62 -3.64 -10.88
N THR A 111 1.54 -4.39 -10.25
CA THR A 111 1.95 -4.13 -8.87
C THR A 111 3.46 -4.05 -8.68
N HIS A 112 3.92 -3.09 -7.88
CA HIS A 112 5.33 -2.98 -7.48
C HIS A 112 5.49 -2.82 -5.96
N TYR A 113 6.60 -3.32 -5.43
CA TYR A 113 7.02 -3.07 -4.05
C TYR A 113 8.15 -2.06 -4.03
N TYR A 114 8.00 -1.02 -3.21
CA TYR A 114 9.07 -0.14 -2.80
C TYR A 114 9.34 -0.40 -1.32
N ILE A 115 10.50 -1.00 -1.01
CA ILE A 115 10.79 -1.64 0.29
C ILE A 115 9.94 -2.91 0.44
N SER A 116 10.43 -4.00 -0.15
CA SER A 116 9.77 -5.30 -0.06
C SER A 116 10.02 -5.94 1.32
N PRO A 117 9.07 -6.75 1.83
CA PRO A 117 9.29 -7.52 3.06
C PRO A 117 10.52 -8.41 2.94
N GLN A 118 11.35 -8.43 3.99
CA GLN A 118 12.52 -9.31 4.02
C GLN A 118 12.09 -10.78 4.11
N ILE A 119 12.73 -11.64 3.32
CA ILE A 119 12.39 -13.06 3.11
C ILE A 119 12.54 -13.91 4.40
N TRP A 120 13.24 -13.43 5.42
CA TRP A 120 13.44 -14.16 6.68
C TRP A 120 12.32 -13.96 7.72
N ALA A 121 11.40 -13.00 7.55
CA ALA A 121 10.16 -12.91 8.33
C ALA A 121 9.15 -14.04 8.00
N TRP A 122 9.57 -14.99 7.14
CA TRP A 122 8.77 -16.03 6.54
C TRP A 122 9.29 -17.37 7.02
N LYS A 123 8.48 -18.09 7.80
CA LYS A 123 8.64 -19.55 7.91
C LYS A 123 8.68 -20.13 6.49
N GLU A 124 9.66 -20.99 6.22
CA GLU A 124 10.01 -21.73 4.99
C GLU A 124 8.88 -22.12 4.00
N ASN A 125 7.61 -22.17 4.42
CA ASN A 125 6.50 -22.69 3.62
C ASN A 125 5.83 -21.70 2.63
N ARG A 126 6.37 -20.49 2.44
CA ARG A 126 5.80 -19.48 1.51
C ARG A 126 6.72 -19.05 0.37
N ILE A 127 7.86 -19.71 0.22
CA ILE A 127 8.89 -19.39 -0.79
C ILE A 127 8.37 -19.52 -2.23
N ASN A 128 7.28 -20.25 -2.46
CA ASN A 128 6.73 -20.49 -3.80
C ASN A 128 5.94 -19.31 -4.39
N ASP A 129 5.57 -18.29 -3.61
CA ASP A 129 4.74 -17.17 -4.11
C ASP A 129 5.57 -16.02 -4.71
N ILE A 130 6.91 -16.06 -4.65
CA ILE A 130 7.81 -14.96 -5.10
C ILE A 130 8.69 -15.38 -6.30
N LYS A 131 8.66 -16.64 -6.73
CA LYS A 131 9.46 -17.10 -7.90
C LYS A 131 8.70 -16.96 -9.22
N ARG A 132 8.44 -15.71 -9.63
CA ARG A 132 8.36 -15.22 -11.01
C ARG A 132 7.80 -13.81 -10.98
N ASP A 133 8.68 -12.85 -10.66
CA ASP A 133 8.65 -11.48 -11.17
C ASP A 133 10.01 -11.25 -11.82
#